data_AF-A0A3A5W232-F1
#
_entry.id   AF-A0A3A5W232-F1
#
_cell.length_a   1.000
_cell.length_b   1.000
_cell.length_c   1.000
_cell.angle_alpha   90.00
_cell.angle_beta   90.00
_cell.angle_gamma   90.00
#
_symmetry.space_group_name_H-M   'P 1'
#
loop_
_entity.id
_entity.type
_entity.pdbx_description
1 polymer ?
#
loop_
_entity_poly.entity_id
_entity_poly.type
_entity_poly.pdbx_seq_one_letter_code
_entity_poly.pdbx_strand_id
1 'polypeptide(L)'
;LGPDGNTLEAAWFRGEPLAPVSVLISGDTASCPPAWPAGLAPTLLIHEATFLNEQQDKAHEHLHSTAIGAVQTAHAVCAKHLALTHYSNRIKDENTAKKEAETVADGLPLVALNDGDRLVLSDHGRLKHLSRDSEGWQGTNILPNR
;
A
#
# COMPACT_ATOMS: atom_id res chain seq x y z
N LEU A 1 -7.98 26.77 34.97
CA LEU A 1 -9.28 27.16 35.55
C LEU A 1 -9.98 28.03 34.54
N GLY A 2 -11.27 27.80 34.30
CA GLY A 2 -12.10 28.69 33.48
C GLY A 2 -12.32 30.05 34.18
N PRO A 3 -12.95 31.02 33.49
CA PRO A 3 -13.21 32.36 34.02
C PRO A 3 -13.96 32.34 35.37
N ASP A 4 -14.80 31.32 35.58
CA ASP A 4 -15.64 31.15 36.78
C ASP A 4 -15.01 30.23 37.85
N GLY A 5 -13.72 29.88 37.74
CA GLY A 5 -13.04 28.98 38.68
C GLY A 5 -13.32 27.48 38.46
N ASN A 6 -14.02 27.11 37.40
CA ASN A 6 -14.26 25.71 37.06
C ASN A 6 -13.00 25.01 36.53
N THR A 7 -12.87 23.73 36.85
CA THR A 7 -11.82 22.87 36.28
C THR A 7 -12.19 22.53 34.84
N LEU A 8 -11.23 22.72 33.92
CA LEU A 8 -11.38 22.38 32.50
C LEU A 8 -10.61 21.10 32.22
N GLU A 9 -11.28 20.09 31.66
CA GLU A 9 -10.61 18.87 31.22
C GLU A 9 -10.14 19.00 29.77
N ALA A 10 -8.89 18.58 29.51
CA ALA A 10 -8.33 18.58 28.17
C ALA A 10 -9.11 17.68 27.18
N ALA A 11 -9.91 16.73 27.68
CA ALA A 11 -10.77 15.87 26.86
C ALA A 11 -11.89 16.65 26.17
N TRP A 12 -12.40 17.74 26.77
CA TRP A 12 -13.50 18.53 26.19
C TRP A 12 -13.10 19.33 24.95
N PHE A 13 -11.79 19.48 24.72
CA PHE A 13 -11.22 20.23 23.61
C PHE A 13 -10.52 19.33 22.59
N ARG A 14 -10.53 18.02 22.80
CA ARG A 14 -9.95 17.04 21.87
C ARG A 14 -11.08 16.27 21.19
N GLY A 15 -10.96 16.08 19.88
CA GLY A 15 -11.85 15.18 19.13
C GLY A 15 -11.56 13.71 19.45
N GLU A 16 -12.37 12.82 18.89
CA GLU A 16 -12.15 11.38 18.98
C GLU A 16 -10.74 10.99 18.50
N PRO A 17 -10.08 10.03 19.16
CA PRO A 17 -8.79 9.52 18.71
C PRO A 17 -8.88 9.01 17.27
N LEU A 18 -7.98 9.49 16.41
CA LEU A 18 -7.88 8.99 15.03
C LEU A 18 -7.23 7.60 15.03
N ALA A 19 -7.69 6.73 14.14
CA ALA A 19 -7.04 5.44 13.91
C ALA A 19 -5.59 5.67 13.43
N PRO A 20 -4.62 4.89 13.94
CA PRO A 20 -3.23 5.04 13.53
C PRO A 20 -3.08 4.72 12.03
N VAL A 21 -2.27 5.54 11.37
CA VAL A 21 -1.87 5.36 9.99
C VAL A 21 -0.47 4.75 9.96
N SER A 22 -0.29 3.69 9.18
CA SER A 22 0.97 2.96 9.11
C SER A 22 1.31 2.56 7.67
N VAL A 23 2.61 2.57 7.36
CA VAL A 23 3.16 2.12 6.08
C VAL A 23 4.13 0.98 6.36
N LEU A 24 3.98 -0.11 5.61
CA LEU A 24 4.91 -1.23 5.58
C LEU A 24 5.59 -1.26 4.22
N ILE A 25 6.91 -1.35 4.21
CA ILE A 25 7.73 -1.44 2.99
C ILE A 25 8.42 -2.79 3.02
N SER A 26 8.16 -3.65 2.03
CA SER A 26 8.67 -5.03 2.02
C SER A 26 10.19 -5.12 1.87
N GLY A 27 10.78 -4.20 1.11
CA GLY A 27 12.07 -4.44 0.46
C GLY A 27 11.97 -5.56 -0.59
N ASP A 28 13.10 -6.07 -1.04
CA ASP A 28 13.16 -7.22 -1.94
C ASP A 28 12.90 -8.51 -1.15
N THR A 29 11.93 -9.30 -1.58
CA THR A 29 11.48 -10.47 -0.84
C THR A 29 10.63 -11.43 -1.67
N ALA A 30 10.71 -12.72 -1.32
CA ALA A 30 9.79 -13.74 -1.79
C ALA A 30 8.38 -13.50 -1.24
N SER A 31 7.36 -14.02 -1.91
CA SER A 31 5.97 -13.82 -1.49
C SER A 31 5.68 -14.50 -0.15
N CYS A 32 4.95 -13.81 0.74
CA CYS A 32 4.58 -14.29 2.08
C CYS A 32 5.73 -14.95 2.88
N PRO A 33 6.87 -14.29 3.10
CA PRO A 33 7.99 -14.95 3.73
C PRO A 33 7.68 -15.20 5.23
N PRO A 34 8.26 -16.24 5.84
CA PRO A 34 7.83 -16.77 7.15
C PRO A 34 7.88 -15.79 8.33
N ALA A 35 8.53 -14.64 8.16
CA ALA A 35 8.88 -13.71 9.22
C ALA A 35 7.87 -12.56 9.43
N TRP A 36 6.73 -12.53 8.72
CA TRP A 36 5.79 -11.40 8.85
C TRP A 36 4.91 -11.62 10.09
N PRO A 37 5.00 -10.74 11.11
CA PRO A 37 4.18 -10.89 12.30
C PRO A 37 2.69 -10.85 11.95
N ALA A 38 1.95 -11.83 12.44
CA ALA A 38 0.50 -11.82 12.36
C ALA A 38 -0.06 -10.54 12.99
N GLY A 39 -1.07 -9.93 12.36
CA GLY A 39 -1.76 -8.76 12.91
C GLY A 39 -1.09 -7.40 12.66
N LEU A 40 -0.11 -7.31 11.74
CA LEU A 40 0.48 -6.03 11.32
C LEU A 40 -0.56 -5.01 10.82
N ALA A 41 -1.51 -5.45 9.99
CA ALA A 41 -2.62 -4.67 9.45
C ALA A 41 -2.23 -3.25 8.97
N PRO A 42 -1.23 -3.09 8.09
CA PRO A 42 -0.76 -1.77 7.69
C PRO A 42 -1.83 -1.02 6.89
N THR A 43 -1.83 0.30 7.00
CA THR A 43 -2.75 1.11 6.16
C THR A 43 -2.33 1.07 4.69
N LEU A 44 -1.03 1.02 4.43
CA LEU A 44 -0.45 0.86 3.10
C LEU A 44 0.70 -0.15 3.16
N LEU A 45 0.68 -1.13 2.27
CA LEU A 45 1.82 -1.98 1.96
C LEU A 45 2.44 -1.52 0.62
N ILE A 46 3.73 -1.21 0.63
CA ILE A 46 4.55 -1.04 -0.58
C ILE A 46 5.34 -2.32 -0.79
N HIS A 47 5.08 -3.02 -1.89
CA HIS A 47 5.63 -4.35 -2.14
C HIS A 47 6.29 -4.44 -3.52
N GLU A 48 7.39 -5.19 -3.60
CA GLU A 48 8.01 -5.52 -4.88
C GLU A 48 7.12 -6.46 -5.72
N ALA A 49 7.20 -6.32 -7.04
CA ALA A 49 6.55 -7.17 -8.01
C ALA A 49 7.50 -7.40 -9.20
N THR A 50 8.70 -7.90 -8.89
CA THR A 50 9.78 -8.06 -9.86
C THR A 50 9.37 -8.90 -11.09
N PHE A 51 8.50 -9.89 -10.86
CA PHE A 51 8.07 -10.85 -11.87
C PHE A 51 6.55 -10.83 -12.10
N LEU A 52 6.13 -11.34 -13.27
CA LEU A 52 4.75 -11.74 -13.52
C LEU A 52 4.54 -13.20 -13.09
N ASN A 53 3.29 -13.63 -12.95
CA ASN A 53 2.95 -14.96 -12.47
C ASN A 53 3.49 -16.09 -13.36
N GLU A 54 3.58 -15.87 -14.67
CA GLU A 54 4.22 -16.80 -15.62
C GLU A 54 5.68 -17.12 -15.26
N GLN A 55 6.33 -16.29 -14.45
CA GLN A 55 7.72 -16.41 -14.02
C GLN A 55 7.83 -16.74 -12.52
N GLN A 56 6.79 -17.31 -11.92
CA GLN A 56 6.76 -17.67 -10.50
C GLN A 56 7.97 -18.53 -10.07
N ASP A 57 8.39 -19.50 -10.88
CA ASP A 57 9.56 -20.33 -10.58
C ASP A 57 10.84 -19.50 -10.43
N LYS A 58 11.02 -18.47 -11.28
CA LYS A 58 12.16 -17.54 -11.21
C LYS A 58 12.04 -16.61 -10.02
N ALA A 59 10.84 -16.16 -9.70
CA ALA A 59 10.60 -15.35 -8.52
C ALA A 59 11.02 -16.11 -7.26
N HIS A 60 10.63 -17.39 -7.15
CA HIS A 60 11.05 -18.27 -6.06
C HIS A 60 12.56 -18.50 -6.04
N GLU A 61 13.18 -18.82 -7.19
CA GLU A 61 14.63 -19.06 -7.30
C GLU A 61 15.46 -17.84 -6.86
N HIS A 62 15.00 -16.63 -7.22
CA HIS A 62 15.71 -15.38 -6.93
C HIS A 62 15.23 -14.67 -5.67
N LEU A 63 14.34 -15.30 -4.88
CA LEU A 63 13.77 -14.75 -3.65
C LEU A 63 13.08 -13.38 -3.85
N HIS A 64 12.37 -13.25 -4.98
CA HIS A 64 11.55 -12.10 -5.35
C HIS A 64 10.08 -12.49 -5.42
N SER A 65 9.22 -11.50 -5.62
CA SER A 65 7.77 -11.70 -5.71
C SER A 65 7.22 -11.50 -7.11
N THR A 66 6.09 -12.17 -7.37
CA THR A 66 5.24 -11.87 -8.51
C THR A 66 4.21 -10.80 -8.16
N ALA A 67 3.55 -10.18 -9.14
CA ALA A 67 2.45 -9.26 -8.87
C ALA A 67 1.29 -9.93 -8.10
N ILE A 68 0.97 -11.19 -8.43
CA ILE A 68 0.03 -12.03 -7.66
C ILE A 68 0.55 -12.28 -6.24
N GLY A 69 1.84 -12.58 -6.10
CA GLY A 69 2.49 -12.80 -4.82
C GLY A 69 2.42 -11.58 -3.90
N ALA A 70 2.57 -10.37 -4.45
CA ALA A 70 2.42 -9.13 -3.70
C ALA A 70 0.98 -8.96 -3.14
N VAL A 71 -0.04 -9.33 -3.92
CA VAL A 71 -1.45 -9.34 -3.47
C VAL A 71 -1.66 -10.36 -2.35
N GLN A 72 -1.11 -11.57 -2.50
CA GLN A 72 -1.18 -12.60 -1.46
C GLN A 72 -0.53 -12.12 -0.16
N THR A 73 0.63 -11.47 -0.23
CA THR A 73 1.29 -10.86 0.93
C THR A 73 0.40 -9.79 1.56
N ALA A 74 -0.22 -8.92 0.76
CA ALA A 74 -1.11 -7.88 1.25
C ALA A 74 -2.31 -8.44 2.03
N HIS A 75 -2.93 -9.52 1.55
CA HIS A 75 -3.99 -10.21 2.29
C HIS A 75 -3.48 -10.87 3.57
N ALA A 76 -2.34 -11.55 3.50
CA ALA A 76 -1.74 -12.24 4.65
C ALA A 76 -1.47 -11.28 5.82
N VAL A 77 -1.16 -10.03 5.53
CA VAL A 77 -0.83 -9.02 6.55
C VAL A 77 -2.00 -8.07 6.83
N CYS A 78 -3.15 -8.30 6.20
CA CYS A 78 -4.35 -7.49 6.29
C CYS A 78 -4.12 -6.01 5.93
N ALA A 79 -3.34 -5.76 4.87
CA ALA A 79 -3.10 -4.42 4.38
C ALA A 79 -4.39 -3.78 3.82
N LYS A 80 -4.60 -2.49 4.08
CA LYS A 80 -5.76 -1.76 3.54
C LYS A 80 -5.58 -1.29 2.09
N HIS A 81 -4.33 -1.07 1.67
CA HIS A 81 -3.95 -0.69 0.31
C HIS A 81 -2.64 -1.37 -0.07
N LEU A 82 -2.45 -1.64 -1.36
CA LEU A 82 -1.21 -2.17 -1.93
C LEU A 82 -0.64 -1.22 -2.99
N ALA A 83 0.65 -0.94 -2.91
CA ALA A 83 1.40 -0.27 -3.96
C ALA A 83 2.49 -1.19 -4.49
N LEU A 84 2.41 -1.50 -5.79
CA LEU A 84 3.39 -2.33 -6.49
C LEU A 84 4.58 -1.47 -6.95
N THR A 85 5.78 -2.02 -6.85
CA THR A 85 7.01 -1.38 -7.33
C THR A 85 8.09 -2.42 -7.65
N HIS A 86 9.31 -1.97 -7.96
CA HIS A 86 10.49 -2.80 -8.19
C HIS A 86 10.27 -3.88 -9.26
N TYR A 87 9.91 -3.45 -10.47
CA TYR A 87 9.69 -4.35 -11.60
C TYR A 87 11.00 -4.73 -12.29
N SER A 88 11.09 -5.95 -12.79
CA SER A 88 12.20 -6.29 -13.70
C SER A 88 12.09 -5.49 -15.00
N ASN A 89 13.23 -5.16 -15.63
CA ASN A 89 13.29 -4.47 -16.93
C ASN A 89 12.51 -5.16 -18.07
N ARG A 90 12.04 -6.40 -17.85
CA ARG A 90 11.19 -7.14 -18.80
C ARG A 90 9.75 -6.65 -18.77
N ILE A 91 9.28 -6.14 -17.63
CA ILE A 91 7.99 -5.48 -17.47
C ILE A 91 8.19 -4.02 -17.90
N LYS A 92 7.89 -3.74 -19.17
CA LYS A 92 8.06 -2.40 -19.76
C LYS A 92 6.95 -1.40 -19.39
N ASP A 93 5.84 -1.93 -18.91
CA ASP A 93 4.64 -1.19 -18.53
C ASP A 93 4.15 -1.79 -17.22
N GLU A 94 4.23 -1.01 -16.14
CA GLU A 94 3.78 -1.31 -14.80
C GLU A 94 2.28 -1.65 -14.74
N ASN A 95 1.49 -1.18 -15.71
CA ASN A 95 0.09 -1.56 -15.83
C ASN A 95 -0.09 -3.04 -16.16
N THR A 96 0.93 -3.71 -16.70
CA THR A 96 0.92 -5.16 -16.90
C THR A 96 0.87 -5.87 -15.55
N ALA A 97 1.76 -5.52 -14.62
CA ALA A 97 1.77 -6.06 -13.27
C ALA A 97 0.50 -5.68 -12.50
N LYS A 98 0.03 -4.43 -12.66
CA LYS A 98 -1.22 -3.96 -12.06
C LYS A 98 -2.42 -4.81 -12.47
N LYS A 99 -2.61 -5.03 -13.77
CA LYS A 99 -3.72 -5.83 -14.30
C LYS A 99 -3.68 -7.26 -13.81
N GLU A 100 -2.49 -7.86 -13.75
CA GLU A 100 -2.31 -9.21 -13.21
C GLU A 100 -2.71 -9.27 -11.73
N ALA A 101 -2.23 -8.32 -10.91
CA ALA A 101 -2.59 -8.20 -9.50
C ALA A 101 -4.11 -7.99 -9.31
N GLU A 102 -4.74 -7.14 -10.13
CA GLU A 102 -6.19 -6.89 -10.08
C GLU A 102 -7.03 -8.15 -10.28
N THR A 103 -6.53 -9.17 -10.99
CA THR A 103 -7.27 -10.43 -11.19
C THR A 103 -7.48 -11.22 -9.89
N VAL A 104 -6.64 -11.00 -8.88
CA VAL A 104 -6.65 -11.72 -7.60
C VAL A 104 -6.85 -10.80 -6.39
N ALA A 105 -7.06 -9.50 -6.62
CA ALA A 105 -7.13 -8.48 -5.57
C ALA A 105 -8.33 -8.66 -4.62
N ASP A 106 -9.42 -9.27 -5.08
CA ASP A 106 -10.66 -9.46 -4.28
C ASP A 106 -11.09 -8.18 -3.53
N GLY A 107 -11.09 -7.06 -4.25
CA GLY A 107 -11.44 -5.75 -3.68
C GLY A 107 -10.33 -5.05 -2.90
N LEU A 108 -9.12 -5.62 -2.78
CA LEU A 108 -7.96 -4.90 -2.28
C LEU A 108 -7.64 -3.71 -3.19
N PRO A 109 -7.73 -2.46 -2.70
CA PRO A 109 -7.37 -1.30 -3.49
C PRO A 109 -5.85 -1.29 -3.75
N LEU A 110 -5.45 -1.23 -5.01
CA LEU A 110 -4.05 -1.28 -5.39
C LEU A 110 -3.67 -0.30 -6.49
N VAL A 111 -2.39 0.08 -6.51
CA VAL A 111 -1.78 0.88 -7.58
C VAL A 111 -0.40 0.34 -7.97
N ALA A 112 0.01 0.66 -9.18
CA ALA A 112 1.37 0.43 -9.66
C ALA A 112 2.11 1.77 -9.70
N LEU A 113 3.30 1.81 -9.09
CA LEU A 113 4.11 3.03 -8.99
C LEU A 113 5.14 3.12 -10.10
N ASN A 114 5.36 4.34 -10.60
CA ASN A 114 6.46 4.72 -11.47
C ASN A 114 7.42 5.70 -10.79
N ASP A 115 8.57 5.89 -11.44
CA ASP A 115 9.53 6.91 -11.05
C ASP A 115 8.88 8.30 -10.99
N GLY A 116 9.02 8.97 -9.85
CA GLY A 116 8.49 10.31 -9.62
C GLY A 116 7.07 10.36 -9.07
N ASP A 117 6.37 9.23 -8.97
CA ASP A 117 5.05 9.16 -8.35
C ASP A 117 5.09 9.51 -6.87
N ARG A 118 3.94 9.96 -6.35
CA ARG A 118 3.75 10.27 -4.93
C ARG A 118 2.53 9.56 -4.37
N LEU A 119 2.70 8.97 -3.20
CA LEU A 119 1.60 8.47 -2.39
C LEU A 119 1.33 9.45 -1.25
N VAL A 120 0.07 9.90 -1.12
CA VAL A 120 -0.38 10.75 -0.02
C VAL A 120 -1.40 9.97 0.80
N LEU A 121 -1.00 9.62 2.03
CA LEU A 121 -1.84 8.92 2.98
C LEU A 121 -2.32 9.89 4.05
N SER A 122 -3.63 10.14 4.08
CA SER A 122 -4.24 11.04 5.07
C SER A 122 -4.40 10.38 6.44
N ASP A 123 -4.61 11.21 7.47
CA ASP A 123 -4.88 10.76 8.86
C ASP A 123 -6.13 9.88 9.00
N HIS A 124 -6.99 9.83 7.97
CA HIS A 124 -8.18 8.97 7.93
C HIS A 124 -7.93 7.67 7.14
N GLY A 125 -6.67 7.37 6.82
CA GLY A 125 -6.27 6.19 6.08
C GLY A 125 -6.67 6.19 4.59
N ARG A 126 -7.08 7.34 4.03
CA ARG A 126 -7.35 7.46 2.58
C ARG A 126 -6.05 7.68 1.82
N LEU A 127 -5.84 6.89 0.77
CA LEU A 127 -4.67 6.95 -0.10
C LEU A 127 -4.97 7.71 -1.39
N LYS A 128 -4.06 8.61 -1.77
CA LYS A 128 -4.04 9.22 -3.10
C LYS A 128 -2.73 8.85 -3.79
N HIS A 129 -2.83 8.39 -5.03
CA HIS A 129 -1.69 8.21 -5.92
C HIS A 129 -1.63 9.38 -6.88
N LEU A 130 -0.52 10.09 -6.88
CA LEU A 130 -0.26 11.23 -7.74
C LEU A 130 0.87 10.87 -8.71
N SER A 131 0.58 10.94 -10.01
CA SER A 131 1.58 10.89 -11.07
C SER A 131 1.80 12.28 -11.64
N ARG A 132 2.97 12.53 -12.24
CA ARG A 132 3.29 13.82 -12.83
C ARG A 132 3.49 13.69 -14.34
N ASP A 133 2.82 14.55 -15.09
CA ASP A 133 3.02 14.72 -16.53
C ASP A 133 3.49 16.15 -16.86
N SER A 134 3.42 16.51 -18.14
CA SER A 134 3.76 17.84 -18.64
C SER A 134 2.82 18.95 -18.17
N GLU A 135 1.60 18.61 -17.74
CA GLU A 135 0.57 19.55 -17.30
C GLU A 135 0.49 19.71 -15.77
N GLY A 136 1.08 18.78 -15.02
CA GLY A 136 1.22 18.89 -13.56
C GLY A 136 1.04 17.57 -12.83
N TRP A 137 0.52 17.63 -11.60
CA TRP A 137 0.18 16.44 -10.82
C TRP A 137 -1.24 15.98 -11.19
N GLN A 138 -1.36 14.75 -11.71
CA GLN A 138 -2.62 14.05 -11.85
C GLN A 138 -2.81 13.11 -10.66
N GLY A 139 -4.04 13.01 -10.14
CA GLY A 139 -4.32 12.24 -8.93
C GLY A 139 -5.47 11.27 -9.08
N THR A 140 -5.28 10.04 -8.61
CA THR A 140 -6.36 9.06 -8.42
C THR A 140 -6.60 8.88 -6.92
N ASN A 141 -7.85 9.09 -6.50
CA ASN A 141 -8.28 8.71 -5.16
C ASN A 141 -8.45 7.20 -5.12
N ILE A 142 -7.69 6.53 -4.25
CA ILE A 142 -7.87 5.11 -3.99
C ILE A 142 -8.71 5.05 -2.72
N LEU A 143 -10.01 4.76 -2.91
CA LEU A 143 -10.91 4.62 -1.78
C LEU A 143 -10.67 3.26 -1.12
N PRO A 144 -10.58 3.19 0.21
CA PRO A 144 -10.64 1.90 0.89
C PRO A 144 -11.97 1.22 0.56
N ASN A 145 -11.95 -0.08 0.31
CA ASN A 145 -13.19 -0.84 0.18
C ASN A 145 -14.00 -0.76 1.48
N ARG A 146 -15.31 -0.51 1.34
CA ARG A 146 -16.29 -0.47 2.43
C ARG A 146 -16.60 -1.87 2.95
#